data_AF-A0A928MLX9-F1
#
_entry.id   AF-A0A928MLX9-F1
#
_cell.length_a   1.000
_cell.length_b   1.000
_cell.length_c   1.000
_cell.angle_alpha   90.00
_cell.angle_beta   90.00
_cell.angle_gamma   90.00
#
_symmetry.space_group_name_H-M   'P 1'
#
loop_
_entity.id
_entity.type
_entity.pdbx_description
1 polymer ?
#
loop_
_entity_poly.entity_id
_entity_poly.type
_entity_poly.pdbx_seq_one_letter_code
_entity_poly.pdbx_strand_id
1 'polypeptide(L)' 'MSTCFFIGHRDAPETLRPLLAEAVERHITQYGVTEFAVGHYGHFDAMAAGVVREKSRGQL' A
#
# COMPACT_ATOMS: atom_id res chain seq x y z
N MET A 1 -6.10 -6.40 16.11
CA MET A 1 -5.10 -6.06 15.07
C MET A 1 -5.81 -6.09 13.73
N SER A 2 -5.65 -5.06 12.91
CA SER A 2 -6.29 -4.95 11.60
C SER A 2 -5.24 -5.08 10.52
N THR A 3 -5.42 -6.04 9.60
CA THR A 3 -4.57 -6.20 8.42
C THR A 3 -5.22 -5.48 7.23
N CYS A 4 -4.47 -4.64 6.53
CA CYS A 4 -4.92 -4.01 5.29
C CYS A 4 -4.41 -4.79 4.08
N PHE A 5 -5.27 -5.01 3.09
CA PHE A 5 -4.95 -5.76 1.88
C PHE A 5 -4.94 -4.85 0.64
N PHE A 6 -3.90 -4.95 -0.17
CA PHE A 6 -3.82 -4.30 -1.49
C PHE A 6 -3.70 -5.36 -2.59
N ILE A 7 -4.68 -5.40 -3.48
CA ILE A 7 -4.68 -6.18 -4.71
C ILE A 7 -5.29 -5.33 -5.83
N GLY A 8 -4.81 -5.47 -7.06
CA GLY A 8 -5.37 -4.67 -8.14
C GLY A 8 -5.03 -5.13 -9.55
N HIS A 9 -5.34 -4.26 -10.50
CA HIS A 9 -5.27 -4.58 -11.92
C HIS A 9 -3.82 -4.70 -12.43
N ARG A 10 -3.62 -5.60 -13.41
CA ARG A 10 -2.31 -5.82 -14.05
C ARG A 10 -1.73 -4.57 -14.70
N ASP A 11 -2.58 -3.81 -15.37
CA ASP A 11 -2.21 -2.62 -16.14
C ASP A 11 -2.61 -1.31 -15.45
N ALA A 12 -2.66 -1.32 -14.11
CA ALA A 12 -2.95 -0.12 -13.35
C ALA A 12 -1.95 1.01 -13.69
N PRO A 13 -2.40 2.26 -13.88
CA PRO A 13 -1.50 3.34 -14.26
C PRO A 13 -0.70 3.87 -13.06
N GLU A 14 0.55 4.28 -13.29
CA GLU A 14 1.44 4.93 -12.29
C GLU A 14 0.83 6.19 -11.66
N THR A 15 -0.15 6.81 -12.31
CA THR A 15 -0.90 7.95 -11.75
C THR A 15 -1.65 7.61 -10.46
N LEU A 16 -1.85 6.32 -10.15
CA LEU A 16 -2.43 5.88 -8.87
C LEU A 16 -1.45 5.93 -7.70
N ARG A 17 -0.14 5.98 -7.95
CA ARG A 17 0.88 5.89 -6.89
C ARG A 17 0.71 6.96 -5.79
N PRO A 18 0.44 8.24 -6.10
CA PRO A 18 0.22 9.25 -5.05
C PRO A 18 -1.02 8.96 -4.19
N LEU A 19 -2.12 8.51 -4.82
CA LEU A 19 -3.36 8.16 -4.13
C LEU A 19 -3.16 6.95 -3.20
N LEU A 20 -2.37 5.97 -3.67
CA LEU A 20 -2.00 4.80 -2.89
C LEU A 20 -1.15 5.17 -1.68
N ALA A 21 -0.21 6.11 -1.84
CA ALA A 21 0.60 6.63 -0.74
C ALA A 21 -0.23 7.34 0.34
N GLU A 22 -1.18 8.19 -0.07
CA GLU A 22 -2.12 8.84 0.84
C GLU A 22 -2.98 7.79 1.59
N ALA A 23 -3.48 6.78 0.86
CA ALA A 23 -4.26 5.71 1.45
C ALA A 23 -3.46 4.93 2.50
N VAL A 24 -2.22 4.52 2.20
CA VAL A 24 -1.35 3.82 3.14
C VAL A 24 -1.09 4.67 4.38
N GLU A 25 -0.74 5.95 4.22
CA GLU A 25 -0.47 6.85 5.33
C GLU A 25 -1.68 7.04 6.25
N ARG A 26 -2.88 7.18 5.66
CA ARG A 26 -4.13 7.26 6.42
C ARG A 26 -4.41 5.99 7.22
N HIS A 27 -4.19 4.81 6.63
CA HIS A 27 -4.43 3.54 7.31
C HIS A 27 -3.49 3.32 8.50
N ILE A 28 -2.24 3.77 8.36
CA ILE A 28 -1.30 3.70 9.48
C ILE A 28 -1.68 4.69 10.58
N THR A 29 -1.81 5.98 10.23
CA THR A 29 -1.94 7.06 11.22
C THR A 29 -3.31 7.17 11.86
N GLN A 30 -4.39 6.91 11.11
CA GLN A 30 -5.75 7.07 11.60
C GLN A 30 -6.39 5.76 12.05
N TYR A 31 -6.03 4.64 11.40
CA TYR A 31 -6.65 3.34 11.68
C TYR A 31 -5.74 2.39 12.45
N GLY A 32 -4.49 2.78 12.72
CA GLY A 32 -3.55 1.97 13.49
C GLY A 32 -3.19 0.64 12.81
N VAL A 33 -3.26 0.59 11.47
CA VAL A 33 -2.85 -0.60 10.71
C VAL A 33 -1.34 -0.75 10.78
N THR A 34 -0.89 -1.90 11.30
CA THR A 34 0.53 -2.25 11.40
C THR A 34 0.94 -3.37 10.44
N GLU A 35 -0.03 -4.05 9.83
CA GLU A 35 0.20 -5.16 8.91
C GLU A 35 -0.46 -4.91 7.56
N PHE A 36 0.34 -5.10 6.50
CA PHE A 36 -0.11 -5.00 5.12
C PHE A 36 0.19 -6.30 4.38
N ALA A 37 -0.83 -6.82 3.72
CA ALA A 37 -0.68 -7.92 2.77
C ALA A 37 -0.91 -7.39 1.35
N VAL A 38 0.07 -7.60 0.48
CA VAL A 38 0.02 -7.14 -0.90
C VAL A 38 0.00 -8.34 -1.82
N GLY A 39 -0.83 -8.30 -2.86
CA GLY A 39 -0.76 -9.26 -3.94
C GLY A 39 0.62 -9.28 -4.61
N HIS A 40 0.84 -10.25 -5.49
CA HIS A 40 2.15 -10.46 -6.12
C HIS A 40 2.06 -10.47 -7.66
N TYR A 41 0.97 -9.95 -8.23
CA TYR A 41 0.71 -10.05 -9.66
C TYR A 41 0.27 -8.73 -10.28
N GLY A 42 1.08 -8.24 -11.23
CA GLY A 42 0.73 -7.06 -12.02
C GLY A 42 1.21 -5.75 -11.41
N HIS A 43 0.95 -4.67 -12.13
CA HIS A 43 1.56 -3.38 -11.85
C HIS A 43 1.02 -2.72 -10.58
N PHE A 44 -0.28 -2.84 -10.28
CA PHE A 44 -0.84 -2.32 -9.03
C PHE A 44 -0.16 -2.94 -7.80
N ASP A 45 -0.06 -4.27 -7.77
CA ASP A 45 0.51 -5.01 -6.65
C ASP A 45 1.98 -4.61 -6.40
N ALA A 46 2.76 -4.50 -7.48
CA ALA A 46 4.16 -4.04 -7.40
C ALA A 46 4.26 -2.61 -6.85
N MET A 47 3.39 -1.71 -7.29
CA MET A 47 3.32 -0.33 -6.82
C MET A 47 2.94 -0.27 -5.34
N ALA A 48 1.92 -1.03 -4.93
CA ALA A 48 1.48 -1.12 -3.53
C ALA A 48 2.58 -1.64 -2.62
N ALA A 49 3.29 -2.70 -3.03
CA ALA A 49 4.41 -3.23 -2.27
C ALA A 49 5.53 -2.19 -2.10
N GLY A 50 5.83 -1.41 -3.15
CA GLY A 50 6.77 -0.29 -3.08
C GLY A 50 6.35 0.78 -2.07
N VAL A 51 5.12 1.27 -2.19
CA VAL A 51 4.58 2.31 -1.30
C VAL A 51 4.51 1.86 0.16
N VAL A 52 4.03 0.63 0.42
CA VAL A 52 3.98 0.07 1.77
C VAL A 52 5.39 0.00 2.38
N ARG A 53 6.39 -0.45 1.62
CA ARG A 53 7.79 -0.49 2.08
C ARG A 53 8.35 0.91 2.35
N GLU A 54 8.02 1.90 1.53
CA GLU A 54 8.46 3.29 1.72
C GLU A 54 7.85 3.91 2.98
N LYS A 55 6.55 3.73 3.21
CA LYS A 55 5.80 4.40 4.28
C LYS A 55 5.88 3.68 5.63
N SER A 56 6.00 2.35 5.63
CA SER A 56 6.04 1.56 6.88
C SER A 56 7.44 1.50 7.49
N ARG A 57 8.51 1.72 6.71
CA ARG A 57 9.90 1.68 7.20
C ARG A 57 10.32 2.90 8.04
N GLY A 58 9.57 4.00 7.98
CA GLY A 58 9.84 5.22 8.76
C GLY A 58 9.16 5.27 10.13
N GLN A 59 8.48 4.20 10.56
CA GLN A 59 7.69 4.16 11.78
C GLN A 59 8.13 3.07 12.79
N LEU A 60 9.36 2.55 12.63
CA LEU A 60 10.06 1.73 13.62
C LEU A 60 11.16 2.56 14.27
#